data_AF-A0A2E2VP65-F1
#
_entry.id   AF-A0A2E2VP65-F1
#
_cell.length_a   1.000
_cell.length_b   1.000
_cell.length_c   1.000
_cell.angle_alpha   90.00
_cell.angle_beta   90.00
_cell.angle_gamma   90.00
#
_symmetry.space_group_name_H-M   'P 1'
#
loop_
_entity.id
_entity.type
_entity.pdbx_description
1 polymer ?
#
loop_
_entity_poly.entity_id
_entity_poly.type
_entity_poly.pdbx_seq_one_letter_code
_entity_poly.pdbx_strand_id
1 'polypeptide(L)'
;MDKHCYNHPMETARWYCENCHTLLCDRCIDADHAEDDHRLCGRCHKPSKYVPNKTDVVPFYHRVGDFFKYPFQESGLILLLITFLVTLFTSGVPFIGWIAALALLAVQTKYGFTAIKQLTEGDFKAPSLGDAIADSSFVIALKPVILYILMAVIVAVLWIKVATFLGVVAIIFFSLALPLSITILALEDSFSEALNPVRLATAMKRIGMPYLLVWFYLLMMISCSMTVTTILFENTTYTIANAGASVSGCYFTFVMYALMGYMIHQYRFELGAGPADSDLEVKQQSALKHPRVEALLVAGEYSKVMNLLEKEWANTAQNVNLALLCKRSNHAETTPLSPDRR
;
A
#
# COMPACT_ATOMS: atom_id res chain seq x y z
N MET A 1 -19.12 14.94 3.59
CA MET A 1 -19.17 16.39 3.32
C MET A 1 -17.84 16.70 2.68
N ASP A 2 -17.85 16.85 1.37
CA ASP A 2 -16.64 17.00 0.59
C ASP A 2 -16.05 18.38 0.91
N LYS A 3 -14.83 18.37 1.41
CA LYS A 3 -14.10 19.58 1.76
C LYS A 3 -13.48 20.11 0.47
N HIS A 4 -13.93 21.27 0.00
CA HIS A 4 -13.41 21.90 -1.20
C HIS A 4 -12.31 22.90 -0.89
N CYS A 5 -11.40 23.12 -1.84
CA CYS A 5 -10.38 24.14 -1.71
C CYS A 5 -11.03 25.54 -1.75
N TYR A 6 -10.57 26.44 -0.87
CA TYR A 6 -11.04 27.82 -0.81
C TYR A 6 -10.77 28.59 -2.12
N ASN A 7 -9.59 28.38 -2.72
CA ASN A 7 -9.20 29.05 -3.96
C ASN A 7 -9.72 28.33 -5.22
N HIS A 8 -9.97 27.02 -5.13
CA HIS A 8 -10.38 26.17 -6.25
C HIS A 8 -11.61 25.35 -5.85
N PRO A 9 -12.83 25.91 -5.95
CA PRO A 9 -14.05 25.25 -5.46
C PRO A 9 -14.36 23.90 -6.11
N MET A 10 -13.84 23.67 -7.32
CA MET A 10 -14.00 22.41 -8.06
C MET A 10 -12.98 21.34 -7.65
N GLU A 11 -11.96 21.69 -6.87
CA GLU A 11 -10.95 20.75 -6.39
C GLU A 11 -11.20 20.35 -4.94
N THR A 12 -10.88 19.10 -4.62
CA THR A 12 -10.91 18.59 -3.25
C THR A 12 -9.75 19.17 -2.45
N ALA A 13 -10.05 19.56 -1.21
CA ALA A 13 -9.02 20.02 -0.28
C ALA A 13 -8.30 18.83 0.35
N ARG A 14 -6.97 18.88 0.29
CA ARG A 14 -6.05 17.90 0.89
C ARG A 14 -5.25 18.49 2.06
N TRP A 15 -5.30 19.81 2.22
CA TRP A 15 -4.46 20.55 3.17
C TRP A 15 -5.28 21.55 3.95
N TYR A 16 -4.88 21.82 5.19
CA TYR A 16 -5.45 22.87 6.04
C TYR A 16 -4.34 23.75 6.58
N CYS A 17 -4.49 25.06 6.38
CA CYS A 17 -3.58 26.04 6.94
C CYS A 17 -4.15 26.60 8.25
N GLU A 18 -3.45 26.37 9.37
CA GLU A 18 -3.89 26.87 10.68
C GLU A 18 -3.85 28.40 10.80
N ASN A 19 -2.96 29.05 10.04
CA ASN A 19 -2.82 30.50 10.09
C ASN A 19 -3.86 31.24 9.23
N CYS A 20 -4.21 30.66 8.07
CA CYS A 20 -5.24 31.22 7.20
C CYS A 20 -6.65 30.72 7.55
N HIS A 21 -6.74 29.65 8.36
CA HIS A 21 -7.99 28.92 8.63
C HIS A 21 -8.73 28.46 7.36
N THR A 22 -7.98 28.12 6.29
CA THR A 22 -8.54 27.73 4.99
C THR A 22 -8.11 26.32 4.58
N LEU A 23 -9.01 25.67 3.84
CA LEU A 23 -8.80 24.39 3.16
C LEU A 23 -8.17 24.63 1.79
N LEU A 24 -7.16 23.84 1.43
CA LEU A 24 -6.31 24.05 0.25
C LEU A 24 -6.15 22.74 -0.54
N CYS A 25 -6.08 22.83 -1.86
CA CYS A 25 -5.68 21.74 -2.78
C CYS A 25 -4.17 21.76 -3.02
N ASP A 26 -3.66 20.77 -3.76
CA ASP A 26 -2.25 20.63 -4.10
C ASP A 26 -1.68 21.83 -4.88
N ARG A 27 -2.51 22.52 -5.69
CA ARG A 27 -2.09 23.72 -6.43
C ARG A 27 -1.83 24.92 -5.52
N CYS A 28 -2.41 24.91 -4.32
CA CYS A 28 -2.24 25.99 -3.35
C CYS A 28 -1.08 25.73 -2.38
N ILE A 29 -0.35 24.63 -2.56
CA ILE A 29 0.78 24.24 -1.73
C ILE A 29 2.08 24.47 -2.48
N ASP A 30 3.03 25.06 -1.78
CA ASP A 30 4.41 25.20 -2.24
C ASP A 30 5.23 24.01 -1.75
N ALA A 31 5.71 23.20 -2.69
CA ALA A 31 6.44 21.96 -2.43
C ALA A 31 7.95 22.08 -2.70
N ASP A 32 8.41 23.19 -3.30
CA ASP A 32 9.80 23.34 -3.77
C ASP A 32 10.79 23.62 -2.63
N HIS A 33 10.30 24.04 -1.46
CA HIS A 33 11.12 24.33 -0.27
C HIS A 33 11.00 23.25 0.82
N ALA A 34 10.71 22.01 0.43
CA ALA A 34 10.50 20.88 1.33
C ALA A 34 11.81 20.27 1.89
N GLU A 35 12.75 21.09 2.37
CA GLU A 35 13.94 20.58 3.11
C GLU A 35 13.57 19.96 4.47
N ASP A 36 12.40 20.32 5.04
CA ASP A 36 11.97 19.96 6.40
C ASP A 36 10.60 19.21 6.46
N ASP A 37 10.24 18.45 5.43
CA ASP A 37 9.00 17.62 5.41
C ASP A 37 7.70 18.42 5.67
N HIS A 38 7.74 19.73 5.41
CA HIS A 38 6.64 20.65 5.66
C HIS A 38 6.14 21.25 4.34
N ARG A 39 4.89 20.93 4.00
CA ARG A 39 4.18 21.52 2.86
C ARG A 39 3.69 22.92 3.23
N LEU A 40 4.16 23.94 2.52
CA LEU A 40 3.88 25.34 2.85
C LEU A 40 2.64 25.86 2.13
N CYS A 41 1.84 26.66 2.82
CA CYS A 41 0.70 27.35 2.21
C CYS A 41 1.18 28.40 1.20
N GLY A 42 0.69 28.36 -0.04
CA GLY A 42 1.00 29.33 -1.09
C GLY A 42 0.58 30.77 -0.79
N ARG A 43 -0.25 31.01 0.24
CA ARG A 43 -0.63 32.38 0.65
C ARG A 43 0.24 32.94 1.76
N CYS A 44 0.33 32.23 2.89
CA CYS A 44 1.02 32.73 4.09
C CYS A 44 2.41 32.13 4.30
N HIS A 45 2.80 31.13 3.50
CA HIS A 45 4.09 30.44 3.56
C HIS A 45 4.40 29.80 4.92
N LYS A 46 3.35 29.45 5.68
CA LYS A 46 3.43 28.67 6.92
C LYS A 46 3.09 27.20 6.66
N PRO A 47 3.54 26.26 7.51
CA PRO A 47 3.25 24.84 7.35
C PRO A 47 1.75 24.58 7.34
N SER A 48 1.34 23.68 6.45
CA SER A 48 -0.03 23.20 6.33
C SER A 48 -0.11 21.75 6.79
N LYS A 49 -1.24 21.39 7.41
CA LYS A 49 -1.51 20.04 7.88
C LYS A 49 -2.27 19.27 6.80
N TYR A 50 -1.86 18.05 6.53
CA TYR A 50 -2.61 17.16 5.66
C TYR A 50 -3.98 16.84 6.28
N VAL A 51 -5.03 16.94 5.47
CA VAL A 51 -6.39 16.60 5.86
C VAL A 51 -6.82 15.41 5.00
N PRO A 52 -7.06 14.23 5.60
CA PRO A 52 -7.52 13.09 4.86
C PRO A 52 -8.89 13.37 4.25
N ASN A 53 -9.00 13.08 2.96
CA ASN A 53 -10.25 13.14 2.25
C ASN A 53 -10.67 11.74 1.80
N LYS A 54 -11.89 11.34 2.18
CA LYS A 54 -12.42 10.00 1.87
C LYS A 54 -12.59 9.77 0.37
N THR A 55 -12.71 10.82 -0.43
CA THR A 55 -12.87 10.73 -1.87
C THR A 55 -11.55 10.48 -2.62
N ASP A 56 -10.40 10.71 -1.98
CA ASP A 56 -9.10 10.56 -2.64
C ASP A 56 -8.67 9.10 -2.73
N VAL A 57 -9.15 8.26 -1.81
CA VAL A 57 -8.87 6.82 -1.83
C VAL A 57 -10.02 6.08 -2.52
N VAL A 58 -9.69 5.43 -3.64
CA VAL A 58 -10.65 4.60 -4.38
C VAL A 58 -11.16 3.47 -3.46
N PRO A 59 -12.46 3.17 -3.45
CA PRO A 59 -12.93 2.02 -2.66
C PRO A 59 -12.43 0.69 -3.21
N PHE A 60 -12.10 -0.27 -2.33
CA PHE A 60 -11.57 -1.59 -2.73
C PHE A 60 -12.49 -2.34 -3.70
N TYR A 61 -13.80 -2.21 -3.57
CA TYR A 61 -14.77 -2.88 -4.45
C TYR A 61 -14.73 -2.35 -5.90
N HIS A 62 -14.18 -1.17 -6.15
CA HIS A 62 -13.92 -0.68 -7.51
C HIS A 62 -12.58 -1.18 -8.08
N ARG A 63 -11.66 -1.67 -7.24
CA ARG A 63 -10.34 -2.20 -7.62
C ARG A 63 -10.25 -3.72 -7.56
N VAL A 64 -11.38 -4.42 -7.48
CA VAL A 64 -11.40 -5.88 -7.36
C VAL A 64 -10.62 -6.54 -8.49
N GLY A 65 -10.81 -6.08 -9.73
CA GLY A 65 -10.08 -6.59 -10.88
C GLY A 65 -8.56 -6.46 -10.79
N ASP A 66 -8.05 -5.46 -10.07
CA ASP A 66 -6.62 -5.25 -9.89
C ASP A 66 -6.03 -6.25 -8.87
N PHE A 67 -6.80 -6.64 -7.84
CA PHE A 67 -6.37 -7.68 -6.90
C PHE A 67 -6.28 -9.05 -7.56
N PHE A 68 -7.20 -9.39 -8.48
CA PHE A 68 -7.12 -10.65 -9.24
C PHE A 68 -5.96 -10.66 -10.24
N LYS A 69 -5.49 -9.48 -10.69
CA LYS A 69 -4.29 -9.34 -11.52
C LYS A 69 -3.00 -9.38 -10.69
N TYR A 70 -3.07 -9.13 -9.38
CA TYR A 70 -1.91 -9.01 -8.51
C TYR A 70 -0.98 -10.25 -8.55
N PRO A 71 -1.49 -11.51 -8.47
CA PRO A 71 -0.62 -12.68 -8.54
C PRO A 71 0.04 -12.90 -9.91
N PHE A 72 -0.42 -12.21 -10.97
CA PHE A 72 0.15 -12.29 -12.31
C PHE A 72 1.27 -11.28 -12.57
N GLN A 73 1.63 -10.47 -11.59
CA GLN A 73 2.87 -9.67 -11.64
C GLN A 73 4.09 -10.60 -11.56
N GLU A 74 5.26 -10.17 -12.05
CA GLU A 74 6.44 -11.02 -12.28
C GLU A 74 6.79 -11.93 -11.09
N SER A 75 6.94 -11.34 -9.90
CA SER A 75 7.28 -12.06 -8.67
C SER A 75 6.20 -13.08 -8.25
N GLY A 76 4.93 -12.73 -8.41
CA GLY A 76 3.80 -13.61 -8.08
C GLY A 76 3.71 -14.80 -9.04
N LEU A 77 3.91 -14.54 -10.34
CA LEU A 77 3.85 -15.56 -11.39
C LEU A 77 4.98 -16.58 -11.24
N ILE A 78 6.18 -16.12 -10.92
CA ILE A 78 7.31 -17.00 -10.61
C ILE A 78 6.99 -17.88 -9.40
N LEU A 79 6.36 -17.34 -8.35
CA LEU A 79 6.02 -18.15 -7.17
C LEU A 79 4.90 -19.16 -7.45
N LEU A 80 3.92 -18.82 -8.29
CA LEU A 80 2.91 -19.78 -8.76
C LEU A 80 3.57 -20.91 -9.55
N LEU A 81 4.54 -20.58 -10.42
CA LEU A 81 5.31 -21.58 -11.17
C LEU A 81 6.15 -22.47 -10.24
N ILE A 82 6.86 -21.89 -9.26
CA ILE A 82 7.62 -22.65 -8.26
C ILE A 82 6.69 -23.57 -7.48
N THR A 83 5.53 -23.06 -7.05
CA THR A 83 4.52 -23.84 -6.33
C THR A 83 4.07 -25.03 -7.17
N PHE A 84 3.78 -24.82 -8.47
CA PHE A 84 3.42 -25.89 -9.40
C PHE A 84 4.52 -26.94 -9.53
N LEU A 85 5.75 -26.52 -9.85
CA LEU A 85 6.87 -27.44 -10.09
C LEU A 85 7.20 -28.25 -8.84
N VAL A 86 7.34 -27.59 -7.69
CA VAL A 86 7.69 -28.26 -6.44
C VAL A 86 6.62 -29.28 -6.05
N THR A 87 5.34 -28.93 -6.14
CA THR A 87 4.25 -29.87 -5.79
C THR A 87 4.10 -30.99 -6.81
N LEU A 88 4.36 -30.74 -8.10
CA LEU A 88 4.37 -31.75 -9.15
C LEU A 88 5.44 -32.82 -8.88
N PHE A 89 6.69 -32.42 -8.65
CA PHE A 89 7.81 -33.34 -8.48
C PHE A 89 7.86 -34.03 -7.11
N THR A 90 7.25 -33.44 -6.08
CA THR A 90 7.27 -34.01 -4.73
C THR A 90 6.05 -34.86 -4.39
N SER A 91 5.00 -34.84 -5.22
CA SER A 91 3.75 -35.59 -5.03
C SER A 91 3.94 -37.11 -4.82
N GLY A 92 5.00 -37.70 -5.37
CA GLY A 92 5.29 -39.14 -5.25
C GLY A 92 6.14 -39.54 -4.05
N VAL A 93 6.65 -38.59 -3.27
CA VAL A 93 7.64 -38.86 -2.20
C VAL A 93 7.21 -38.20 -0.89
N PRO A 94 6.51 -38.91 0.02
CA PRO A 94 5.72 -38.28 1.08
C PRO A 94 6.54 -37.43 2.05
N PHE A 95 7.71 -37.91 2.49
CA PHE A 95 8.55 -37.17 3.44
C PHE A 95 9.15 -35.89 2.83
N ILE A 96 9.67 -35.99 1.60
CA ILE A 96 10.22 -34.85 0.87
C ILE A 96 9.12 -33.86 0.48
N GLY A 97 7.93 -34.35 0.09
CA GLY A 97 6.77 -33.53 -0.20
C GLY A 97 6.28 -32.74 1.00
N TRP A 98 6.27 -33.32 2.20
CA TRP A 98 5.94 -32.58 3.42
C TRP A 98 6.93 -31.44 3.71
N ILE A 99 8.24 -31.71 3.60
CA ILE A 99 9.27 -30.68 3.80
C ILE A 99 9.15 -29.59 2.74
N ALA A 100 8.93 -29.96 1.49
CA ALA A 100 8.76 -29.02 0.39
C ALA A 100 7.49 -28.17 0.54
N ALA A 101 6.38 -28.76 1.00
CA ALA A 101 5.15 -28.05 1.29
C ALA A 101 5.34 -27.03 2.42
N LEU A 102 6.05 -27.41 3.50
CA LEU A 102 6.40 -26.49 4.59
C LEU A 102 7.30 -25.35 4.11
N ALA A 103 8.29 -25.63 3.26
CA ALA A 103 9.14 -24.61 2.66
C ALA A 103 8.34 -23.65 1.75
N LEU A 104 7.45 -24.18 0.90
CA LEU A 104 6.57 -23.38 0.05
C LEU A 104 5.64 -22.49 0.88
N LEU A 105 4.99 -23.06 1.89
CA LEU A 105 4.13 -22.32 2.81
C LEU A 105 4.89 -21.17 3.46
N ALA A 106 6.17 -21.39 3.78
CA ALA A 106 7.00 -20.37 4.37
C ALA A 106 7.32 -19.21 3.44
N VAL A 107 7.71 -19.52 2.20
CA VAL A 107 7.97 -18.49 1.19
C VAL A 107 6.68 -17.73 0.84
N GLN A 108 5.56 -18.44 0.66
CA GLN A 108 4.25 -17.84 0.37
C GLN A 108 3.77 -16.91 1.48
N THR A 109 3.95 -17.32 2.75
CA THR A 109 3.56 -16.49 3.91
C THR A 109 4.40 -15.22 4.00
N LYS A 110 5.72 -15.34 3.83
CA LYS A 110 6.62 -14.17 3.85
C LYS A 110 6.29 -13.21 2.72
N TYR A 111 6.16 -13.73 1.50
CA TYR A 111 5.72 -12.95 0.34
C TYR A 111 4.40 -12.22 0.63
N GLY A 112 3.41 -12.94 1.18
CA GLY A 112 2.12 -12.37 1.56
C GLY A 112 2.20 -11.28 2.62
N PHE A 113 3.04 -11.45 3.64
CA PHE A 113 3.22 -10.46 4.70
C PHE A 113 3.91 -9.19 4.17
N THR A 114 4.92 -9.34 3.32
CA THR A 114 5.55 -8.20 2.65
C THR A 114 4.56 -7.49 1.72
N ALA A 115 3.76 -8.24 0.98
CA ALA A 115 2.70 -7.69 0.12
C ALA A 115 1.68 -6.89 0.94
N ILE A 116 1.23 -7.42 2.09
CA ILE A 116 0.34 -6.70 3.00
C ILE A 116 0.98 -5.37 3.43
N LYS A 117 2.23 -5.39 3.91
CA LYS A 117 2.92 -4.17 4.37
C LYS A 117 3.02 -3.10 3.28
N GLN A 118 3.50 -3.47 2.09
CA GLN A 118 3.61 -2.54 0.95
C GLN A 118 2.24 -1.98 0.54
N LEU A 119 1.22 -2.83 0.49
CA LEU A 119 -0.13 -2.38 0.14
C LEU A 119 -0.76 -1.51 1.22
N THR A 120 -0.41 -1.69 2.50
CA THR A 120 -0.86 -0.78 3.57
C THR A 120 -0.29 0.64 3.40
N GLU A 121 0.93 0.76 2.88
CA GLU A 121 1.59 2.03 2.57
C GLU A 121 1.08 2.65 1.26
N GLY A 122 0.37 1.87 0.44
CA GLY A 122 -0.19 2.32 -0.84
C GLY A 122 0.69 2.00 -2.04
N ASP A 123 1.74 1.20 -1.85
CA ASP A 123 2.51 0.65 -2.98
C ASP A 123 1.81 -0.60 -3.53
N PHE A 124 1.42 -0.55 -4.81
CA PHE A 124 0.73 -1.63 -5.51
C PHE A 124 1.66 -2.55 -6.29
N LYS A 125 2.97 -2.35 -6.19
CA LYS A 125 3.97 -3.22 -6.79
C LYS A 125 4.08 -4.52 -5.99
N ALA A 126 4.21 -5.64 -6.70
CA ALA A 126 4.51 -6.91 -6.08
C ALA A 126 5.88 -6.86 -5.40
N PRO A 127 6.01 -7.43 -4.18
CA PRO A 127 7.30 -7.48 -3.51
C PRO A 127 8.31 -8.29 -4.31
N SER A 128 9.58 -7.93 -4.15
CA SER A 128 10.65 -8.70 -4.76
C SER A 128 10.77 -10.06 -4.08
N LEU A 129 11.04 -11.12 -4.85
CA LEU A 129 11.27 -12.45 -4.29
C LEU A 129 12.55 -12.49 -3.43
N GLY A 130 13.50 -11.60 -3.69
CA GLY A 130 14.73 -11.46 -2.91
C GLY A 130 14.43 -11.14 -1.45
N ASP A 131 13.52 -10.19 -1.21
CA ASP A 131 13.15 -9.78 0.15
C ASP A 131 12.42 -10.89 0.92
N ALA A 132 11.59 -11.69 0.22
CA ALA A 132 10.85 -12.79 0.83
C ALA A 132 11.75 -14.00 1.20
N ILE A 133 12.88 -14.16 0.52
CA ILE A 133 13.82 -15.28 0.71
C ILE A 133 15.00 -14.89 1.62
N ALA A 134 15.42 -13.63 1.62
CA ALA A 134 16.61 -13.16 2.35
C ALA A 134 16.49 -13.27 3.88
N ASP A 135 15.30 -13.05 4.43
CA ASP A 135 15.08 -13.27 5.86
C ASP A 135 15.01 -14.78 6.12
N SER A 136 15.95 -15.35 6.86
CA SER A 136 16.04 -16.79 7.14
C SER A 136 15.05 -17.27 8.23
N SER A 137 14.25 -16.36 8.79
CA SER A 137 13.34 -16.68 9.91
C SER A 137 12.16 -17.54 9.46
N PHE A 138 12.32 -18.86 9.51
CA PHE A 138 11.23 -19.83 9.26
C PHE A 138 10.08 -19.68 10.28
N VAL A 139 10.36 -19.07 11.43
CA VAL A 139 9.38 -18.85 12.50
C VAL A 139 8.22 -17.95 12.04
N ILE A 140 8.51 -16.90 11.25
CA ILE A 140 7.48 -15.95 10.75
C ILE A 140 6.43 -16.70 9.92
N ALA A 141 6.89 -17.62 9.10
CA ALA A 141 6.07 -18.44 8.23
C ALA A 141 5.12 -19.41 8.95
N LEU A 142 5.53 -19.89 10.13
CA LEU A 142 4.69 -20.78 10.94
C LEU A 142 3.63 -20.02 11.75
N LYS A 143 3.74 -18.68 11.87
CA LYS A 143 2.82 -17.90 12.71
C LYS A 143 1.36 -18.02 12.28
N PRO A 144 0.98 -17.92 11.00
CA PRO A 144 -0.41 -18.14 10.58
C PRO A 144 -0.90 -19.55 10.92
N VAL A 145 -0.06 -20.58 10.75
CA VAL A 145 -0.42 -21.96 11.08
C VAL A 145 -0.74 -22.10 12.57
N ILE A 146 0.14 -21.55 13.42
CA ILE A 146 -0.06 -21.53 14.87
C ILE A 146 -1.33 -20.74 15.21
N LEU A 147 -1.56 -19.59 14.57
CA LEU A 147 -2.76 -18.77 14.75
C LEU A 147 -4.03 -19.57 14.43
N TYR A 148 -4.07 -20.24 13.28
CA TYR A 148 -5.19 -21.10 12.89
C TYR A 148 -5.45 -22.22 13.90
N ILE A 149 -4.38 -22.89 14.37
CA ILE A 149 -4.50 -23.95 15.39
C ILE A 149 -5.06 -23.37 16.68
N LEU A 150 -4.56 -22.23 17.16
CA LEU A 150 -5.06 -21.60 18.38
C LEU A 150 -6.55 -21.23 18.26
N MET A 151 -6.97 -20.61 17.14
CA MET A 151 -8.38 -20.30 16.89
C MET A 151 -9.24 -21.57 16.85
N ALA A 152 -8.77 -22.62 16.17
CA ALA A 152 -9.48 -23.90 16.08
C ALA A 152 -9.62 -24.58 17.45
N VAL A 153 -8.57 -24.55 18.30
CA VAL A 153 -8.62 -25.08 19.67
C VAL A 153 -9.63 -24.31 20.51
N ILE A 154 -9.64 -22.97 20.44
CA ILE A 154 -10.62 -22.14 21.17
C ILE A 154 -12.04 -22.54 20.75
N VAL A 155 -12.31 -22.61 19.45
CA VAL A 155 -13.61 -23.03 18.91
C VAL A 155 -13.99 -24.43 19.40
N ALA A 156 -13.08 -25.40 19.32
CA ALA A 156 -13.33 -26.77 19.74
C ALA A 156 -13.64 -26.87 21.24
N VAL A 157 -12.91 -26.13 22.09
CA VAL A 157 -13.17 -26.06 23.53
C VAL A 157 -14.54 -25.47 23.81
N LEU A 158 -14.91 -24.36 23.16
CA LEU A 158 -16.23 -23.75 23.33
C LEU A 158 -17.36 -24.69 22.89
N TRP A 159 -17.16 -25.39 21.78
CA TRP A 159 -18.11 -26.36 21.23
C TRP A 159 -18.33 -27.56 22.16
N ILE A 160 -17.24 -28.14 22.67
CA ILE A 160 -17.27 -29.40 23.42
C ILE A 160 -17.55 -29.17 24.92
N LYS A 161 -16.94 -28.14 25.51
CA LYS A 161 -16.92 -27.94 26.98
C LYS A 161 -17.94 -26.93 27.48
N VAL A 162 -18.40 -26.00 26.64
CA VAL A 162 -19.29 -24.91 27.08
C VAL A 162 -20.70 -25.09 26.54
N ALA A 163 -20.89 -24.91 25.24
CA ALA A 163 -22.17 -25.11 24.57
C ALA A 163 -21.99 -25.16 23.05
N THR A 164 -22.70 -26.06 22.38
CA THR A 164 -22.70 -26.17 20.91
C THR A 164 -23.05 -24.83 20.24
N PHE A 165 -24.06 -24.13 20.76
CA PHE A 165 -24.44 -22.80 20.27
C PHE A 165 -23.27 -21.80 20.32
N LEU A 166 -22.51 -21.79 21.41
CA LEU A 166 -21.37 -20.89 21.57
C LEU A 166 -20.22 -21.28 20.63
N GLY A 167 -20.05 -22.58 20.36
CA GLY A 167 -19.14 -23.08 19.33
C GLY A 167 -19.49 -22.58 17.93
N VAL A 168 -20.76 -22.60 17.53
CA VAL A 168 -21.23 -22.05 16.23
C VAL A 168 -20.94 -20.55 16.15
N VAL A 169 -21.28 -19.79 17.19
CA VAL A 169 -21.00 -18.35 17.25
C VAL A 169 -19.50 -18.07 17.13
N ALA A 170 -18.66 -18.87 17.80
CA ALA A 170 -17.21 -18.76 17.72
C ALA A 170 -16.69 -19.05 16.31
N ILE A 171 -17.21 -20.06 15.62
CA ILE A 171 -16.86 -20.35 14.21
C ILE A 171 -17.14 -19.13 13.33
N ILE A 172 -18.35 -18.56 13.44
CA ILE A 172 -18.74 -17.40 12.64
C ILE A 172 -17.82 -16.23 12.95
N PHE A 173 -17.63 -15.90 14.23
CA PHE A 173 -16.78 -14.79 14.65
C PHE A 173 -15.33 -14.96 14.18
N PHE A 174 -14.71 -16.11 14.43
CA PHE A 174 -13.32 -16.34 14.07
C PHE A 174 -13.13 -16.49 12.56
N SER A 175 -14.11 -17.01 11.81
CA SER A 175 -14.06 -16.99 10.35
C SER A 175 -14.12 -15.57 9.79
N LEU A 176 -14.92 -14.70 10.42
CA LEU A 176 -15.02 -13.29 10.07
C LEU A 176 -13.71 -12.57 10.39
N ALA A 177 -13.13 -12.84 11.56
CA ALA A 177 -11.93 -12.19 12.05
C ALA A 177 -10.62 -12.72 11.44
N LEU A 178 -10.63 -13.92 10.84
CA LEU A 178 -9.48 -14.60 10.25
C LEU A 178 -8.63 -13.68 9.36
N PRO A 179 -9.17 -13.04 8.30
CA PRO A 179 -8.32 -12.25 7.43
C PRO A 179 -7.70 -11.07 8.16
N LEU A 180 -8.43 -10.43 9.08
CA LEU A 180 -7.90 -9.32 9.88
C LEU A 180 -6.84 -9.78 10.88
N SER A 181 -7.00 -10.96 11.48
CA SER A 181 -6.03 -11.54 12.41
C SER A 181 -4.69 -11.80 11.72
N ILE A 182 -4.71 -12.29 10.47
CA ILE A 182 -3.49 -12.48 9.67
C ILE A 182 -2.84 -11.14 9.32
N THR A 183 -3.64 -10.13 8.98
CA THR A 183 -3.12 -8.79 8.71
C THR A 183 -2.48 -8.15 9.95
N ILE A 184 -3.12 -8.22 11.12
CA ILE A 184 -2.53 -7.74 12.38
C ILE A 184 -1.25 -8.51 12.69
N LEU A 185 -1.25 -9.82 12.51
CA LEU A 185 -0.06 -10.65 12.69
C LEU A 185 1.07 -10.26 11.73
N ALA A 186 0.75 -9.92 10.47
CA ALA A 186 1.74 -9.47 9.49
C ALA A 186 2.34 -8.09 9.83
N LEU A 187 1.53 -7.19 10.40
CA LEU A 187 1.94 -5.82 10.72
C LEU A 187 2.67 -5.71 12.06
N GLU A 188 2.17 -6.41 13.09
CA GLU A 188 2.61 -6.22 14.48
C GLU A 188 3.41 -7.40 15.04
N ASP A 189 3.46 -8.51 14.30
CA ASP A 189 4.23 -9.71 14.65
C ASP A 189 3.86 -10.37 16.01
N SER A 190 2.70 -9.97 16.57
CA SER A 190 2.21 -10.35 17.90
C SER A 190 0.95 -11.22 17.85
N PHE A 191 1.03 -12.41 18.46
CA PHE A 191 -0.10 -13.34 18.58
C PHE A 191 -1.21 -12.84 19.52
N SER A 192 -0.84 -12.17 20.61
CA SER A 192 -1.84 -11.67 21.58
C SER A 192 -2.74 -10.64 20.93
N GLU A 193 -2.17 -9.78 20.08
CA GLU A 193 -2.92 -8.77 19.36
C GLU A 193 -3.76 -9.36 18.23
N ALA A 194 -3.19 -10.33 17.49
CA ALA A 194 -3.89 -11.03 16.41
C ALA A 194 -5.07 -11.90 16.90
N LEU A 195 -5.04 -12.39 18.16
CA LEU A 195 -6.11 -13.20 18.75
C LEU A 195 -7.04 -12.42 19.69
N ASN A 196 -6.76 -11.15 19.97
CA ASN A 196 -7.56 -10.36 20.91
C ASN A 196 -8.97 -10.12 20.33
N PRO A 197 -10.03 -10.74 20.89
CA PRO A 197 -11.37 -10.65 20.32
C PRO A 197 -11.93 -9.23 20.39
N VAL A 198 -11.53 -8.44 21.40
CA VAL A 198 -11.97 -7.05 21.56
C VAL A 198 -11.34 -6.16 20.48
N ARG A 199 -10.05 -6.36 20.22
CA ARG A 199 -9.33 -5.60 19.18
C ARG A 199 -9.87 -5.93 17.79
N LEU A 200 -10.03 -7.23 17.49
CA LEU A 200 -10.62 -7.70 16.24
C LEU A 200 -12.04 -7.13 16.06
N ALA A 201 -12.90 -7.25 17.08
CA ALA A 201 -14.26 -6.70 17.02
C ALA A 201 -14.29 -5.18 16.84
N THR A 202 -13.38 -4.45 17.48
CA THR A 202 -13.28 -3.00 17.36
C THR A 202 -12.83 -2.58 15.96
N ALA A 203 -11.81 -3.24 15.42
CA ALA A 203 -11.35 -3.00 14.06
C ALA A 203 -12.41 -3.34 13.01
N MET A 204 -13.10 -4.49 13.15
CA MET A 204 -14.24 -4.84 12.29
C MET A 204 -15.36 -3.80 12.36
N LYS A 205 -15.69 -3.29 13.55
CA LYS A 205 -16.68 -2.21 13.72
C LYS A 205 -16.24 -0.88 13.13
N ARG A 206 -14.95 -0.54 13.20
CA ARG A 206 -14.39 0.70 12.63
C ARG A 206 -14.43 0.69 11.09
N ILE A 207 -14.18 -0.47 10.48
CA ILE A 207 -14.30 -0.64 9.02
C ILE A 207 -15.79 -0.64 8.62
N GLY A 208 -16.63 -1.33 9.39
CA GLY A 208 -18.08 -1.36 9.20
C GLY A 208 -18.56 -2.36 8.14
N MET A 209 -19.70 -2.08 7.52
CA MET A 209 -20.37 -2.97 6.54
C MET A 209 -19.48 -3.44 5.37
N PRO A 210 -18.55 -2.62 4.83
CA PRO A 210 -17.69 -3.07 3.74
C PRO A 210 -16.80 -4.27 4.12
N TYR A 211 -16.56 -4.50 5.42
CA TYR A 211 -15.86 -5.70 5.88
C TYR A 211 -16.62 -6.99 5.59
N LEU A 212 -17.96 -6.97 5.63
CA LEU A 212 -18.77 -8.14 5.27
C LEU A 212 -18.60 -8.53 3.81
N LEU A 213 -18.33 -7.55 2.93
CA LEU A 213 -18.02 -7.83 1.53
C LEU A 213 -16.66 -8.52 1.38
N VAL A 214 -15.66 -8.13 2.18
CA VAL A 214 -14.37 -8.82 2.23
C VAL A 214 -14.51 -10.26 2.72
N TRP A 215 -15.30 -10.47 3.77
CA TRP A 215 -15.59 -11.82 4.25
C TRP A 215 -16.36 -12.66 3.21
N PHE A 216 -17.33 -12.05 2.52
CA PHE A 216 -18.02 -12.69 1.41
C PHE A 216 -17.05 -13.10 0.30
N TYR A 217 -16.10 -12.23 -0.07
CA TYR A 217 -15.05 -12.58 -1.03
C TYR A 217 -14.17 -13.73 -0.54
N LEU A 218 -13.82 -13.76 0.74
CA LEU A 218 -13.08 -14.89 1.33
C LEU A 218 -13.85 -16.21 1.15
N LEU A 219 -15.15 -16.24 1.48
CA LEU A 219 -15.97 -17.45 1.31
C LEU A 219 -16.10 -17.86 -0.15
N MET A 220 -16.29 -16.90 -1.05
CA MET A 220 -16.36 -17.13 -2.49
C MET A 220 -15.05 -17.71 -3.03
N MET A 221 -13.90 -17.16 -2.61
CA MET A 221 -12.57 -17.61 -3.03
C MET A 221 -12.27 -19.02 -2.52
N ILE A 222 -12.58 -19.32 -1.25
CA ILE A 222 -12.45 -20.68 -0.69
C ILE A 222 -13.31 -21.65 -1.50
N SER A 223 -14.58 -21.30 -1.76
CA SER A 223 -15.49 -22.15 -2.52
C SER A 223 -15.01 -22.39 -3.96
N CYS A 224 -14.45 -21.35 -4.61
CA CYS A 224 -13.88 -21.46 -5.94
C CYS A 224 -12.66 -22.38 -5.95
N SER A 225 -11.72 -22.19 -5.01
CA SER A 225 -10.54 -23.04 -4.84
C SER A 225 -10.91 -24.51 -4.62
N MET A 226 -11.91 -24.75 -3.76
CA MET A 226 -12.44 -26.09 -3.50
C MET A 226 -13.02 -26.72 -4.76
N THR A 227 -13.82 -25.97 -5.53
CA THR A 227 -14.44 -26.47 -6.77
C THR A 227 -13.41 -26.78 -7.86
N VAL A 228 -12.40 -25.92 -8.02
CA VAL A 228 -11.27 -26.18 -8.94
C VAL A 228 -10.54 -27.45 -8.53
N THR A 229 -10.30 -27.61 -7.22
CA THR A 229 -9.63 -28.78 -6.66
C THR A 229 -10.42 -30.06 -6.92
N THR A 230 -11.73 -30.08 -6.68
CA THR A 230 -12.57 -31.26 -6.94
C THR A 230 -12.58 -31.64 -8.42
N ILE A 231 -12.76 -30.67 -9.32
CA ILE A 231 -12.74 -30.91 -10.78
C ILE A 231 -11.39 -31.49 -11.21
N LEU A 232 -10.27 -30.99 -10.67
CA LEU A 232 -8.95 -31.51 -10.98
C LEU A 232 -8.77 -32.95 -10.51
N PHE A 233 -9.19 -33.28 -9.29
CA PHE A 233 -9.08 -34.66 -8.75
C PHE A 233 -10.00 -35.65 -9.46
N GLU A 234 -11.13 -35.20 -10.00
CA GLU A 234 -12.06 -36.07 -10.76
C GLU A 234 -11.59 -36.35 -12.19
N ASN A 235 -10.91 -35.39 -12.84
CA ASN A 235 -10.61 -35.46 -14.27
C ASN A 235 -9.13 -35.75 -14.60
N THR A 236 -8.22 -35.68 -13.62
CA THR A 236 -6.78 -35.81 -13.86
C THR A 236 -6.10 -36.77 -12.89
N THR A 237 -4.82 -37.05 -13.11
CA THR A 237 -4.02 -37.88 -12.19
C THR A 237 -3.77 -37.12 -10.88
N TYR A 238 -3.65 -37.86 -9.77
CA TYR A 238 -3.40 -37.30 -8.44
C TYR A 238 -2.26 -36.26 -8.41
N THR A 239 -1.15 -36.54 -9.11
CA THR A 239 0.01 -35.64 -9.19
C THR A 239 -0.32 -34.30 -9.83
N ILE A 240 -1.02 -34.30 -10.97
CA ILE A 240 -1.41 -33.08 -11.68
C ILE A 240 -2.48 -32.35 -10.87
N ALA A 241 -3.44 -33.09 -10.30
CA ALA A 241 -4.50 -32.53 -9.48
C ALA A 241 -3.95 -31.82 -8.24
N ASN A 242 -3.03 -32.45 -7.51
CA ASN A 242 -2.41 -31.87 -6.32
C ASN A 242 -1.60 -30.61 -6.65
N ALA A 243 -0.86 -30.61 -7.75
CA ALA A 243 -0.13 -29.43 -8.20
C ALA A 243 -1.06 -28.29 -8.59
N GLY A 244 -2.12 -28.58 -9.35
CA GLY A 244 -3.13 -27.59 -9.73
C GLY A 244 -3.90 -27.03 -8.52
N ALA A 245 -4.25 -27.89 -7.54
CA ALA A 245 -4.89 -27.48 -6.29
C ALA A 245 -4.00 -26.55 -5.47
N SER A 246 -2.70 -26.86 -5.38
CA SER A 246 -1.72 -26.04 -4.66
C SER A 246 -1.54 -24.66 -5.30
N VAL A 247 -1.50 -24.60 -6.63
CA VAL A 247 -1.45 -23.32 -7.38
C VAL A 247 -2.73 -22.52 -7.17
N SER A 248 -3.90 -23.18 -7.24
CA SER A 248 -5.19 -22.53 -7.00
C SER A 248 -5.27 -21.92 -5.59
N GLY A 249 -4.88 -22.68 -4.57
CA GLY A 249 -4.82 -22.20 -3.19
C GLY A 249 -3.85 -21.03 -3.01
N CYS A 250 -2.65 -21.12 -3.59
CA CYS A 250 -1.66 -20.03 -3.56
C CYS A 250 -2.20 -18.76 -4.22
N TYR A 251 -2.85 -18.89 -5.39
CA TYR A 251 -3.43 -17.78 -6.13
C TYR A 251 -4.46 -17.02 -5.29
N PHE A 252 -5.48 -17.72 -4.77
CA PHE A 252 -6.54 -17.06 -3.99
C PHE A 252 -6.03 -16.49 -2.68
N THR A 253 -5.05 -17.13 -2.05
CA THR A 253 -4.40 -16.60 -0.85
C THR A 253 -3.71 -15.26 -1.13
N PHE A 254 -3.05 -15.13 -2.29
CA PHE A 254 -2.38 -13.89 -2.68
C PHE A 254 -3.35 -12.77 -3.02
N VAL A 255 -4.45 -13.09 -3.72
CA VAL A 255 -5.53 -12.14 -3.92
C VAL A 255 -6.08 -11.64 -2.58
N MET A 256 -6.24 -12.54 -1.60
CA MET A 256 -6.73 -12.18 -0.28
C MET A 256 -5.75 -11.28 0.49
N TYR A 257 -4.45 -11.58 0.46
CA TYR A 257 -3.43 -10.71 1.04
C TYR A 257 -3.43 -9.32 0.39
N ALA A 258 -3.57 -9.27 -0.93
CA ALA A 258 -3.60 -8.01 -1.64
C ALA A 258 -4.83 -7.15 -1.26
N LEU A 259 -5.99 -7.79 -1.23
CA LEU A 259 -7.24 -7.17 -0.83
C LEU A 259 -7.19 -6.65 0.61
N MET A 260 -6.62 -7.44 1.53
CA MET A 260 -6.50 -7.07 2.94
C MET A 260 -5.53 -5.92 3.18
N GLY A 261 -4.36 -5.95 2.54
CA GLY A 261 -3.39 -4.86 2.62
C GLY A 261 -4.01 -3.55 2.14
N TYR A 262 -4.70 -3.58 1.00
CA TYR A 262 -5.38 -2.40 0.48
C TYR A 262 -6.55 -1.92 1.35
N MET A 263 -7.30 -2.84 1.96
CA MET A 263 -8.38 -2.43 2.86
C MET A 263 -7.83 -1.67 4.08
N ILE A 264 -6.71 -2.11 4.66
CA ILE A 264 -6.06 -1.35 5.74
C ILE A 264 -5.61 0.03 5.24
N HIS A 265 -5.04 0.10 4.03
CA HIS A 265 -4.70 1.38 3.42
C HIS A 265 -5.92 2.29 3.30
N GLN A 266 -7.04 1.78 2.78
CA GLN A 266 -8.28 2.54 2.61
C GLN A 266 -8.85 3.08 3.93
N TYR A 267 -8.78 2.29 5.00
CA TYR A 267 -9.32 2.64 6.32
C TYR A 267 -8.26 3.10 7.33
N ARG A 268 -7.06 3.48 6.86
CA ARG A 268 -5.93 3.82 7.74
C ARG A 268 -6.25 4.95 8.72
N PHE A 269 -7.04 5.93 8.28
CA PHE A 269 -7.43 7.07 9.11
C PHE A 269 -8.45 6.69 10.18
N GLU A 270 -9.42 5.83 9.86
CA GLU A 270 -10.36 5.26 10.82
C GLU A 270 -9.68 4.34 11.83
N LEU A 271 -8.61 3.67 11.41
CA LEU A 271 -7.79 2.79 12.25
C LEU A 271 -6.79 3.55 13.12
N GLY A 272 -6.45 4.80 12.77
CA GLY A 272 -5.56 5.68 13.52
C GLY A 272 -4.10 5.64 13.08
N ALA A 273 -3.79 5.08 11.91
CA ALA A 273 -2.42 4.92 11.39
C ALA A 273 -1.82 6.21 10.77
N GLY A 274 -2.61 7.27 10.61
CA GLY A 274 -2.13 8.54 10.03
C GLY A 274 -2.03 8.53 8.50
N PRO A 275 -1.48 9.59 7.88
CA PRO A 275 -1.27 9.68 6.43
C PRO A 275 -0.08 8.82 5.98
N ALA A 276 -0.16 8.27 4.77
CA ALA A 276 0.96 7.58 4.12
C ALA A 276 1.79 8.56 3.29
N ASP A 277 3.03 8.21 2.93
CA ASP A 277 3.89 9.09 2.10
C ASP A 277 3.24 9.45 0.76
N SER A 278 2.52 8.48 0.16
CA SER A 278 1.73 8.69 -1.07
C SER A 278 0.63 9.76 -0.92
N ASP A 279 0.14 10.01 0.30
CA ASP A 279 -0.80 11.10 0.59
C ASP A 279 -0.15 12.47 0.66
N LEU A 280 1.14 12.50 0.98
CA LEU A 280 1.92 13.73 1.14
C LEU A 280 2.53 14.18 -0.20
N GLU A 281 2.43 13.35 -1.23
CA GLU A 281 2.78 13.70 -2.61
C GLU A 281 1.84 14.79 -3.15
N VAL A 282 2.42 15.96 -3.37
CA VAL A 282 1.78 17.11 -4.01
C VAL A 282 1.94 16.94 -5.52
N LYS A 283 0.83 16.69 -6.22
CA LYS A 283 0.85 16.62 -7.69
C LYS A 283 0.95 18.04 -8.26
N GLN A 284 2.15 18.58 -8.38
CA GLN A 284 2.39 19.84 -9.08
C GLN A 284 2.02 19.65 -10.57
N GLN A 285 0.96 20.33 -11.02
CA GLN A 285 0.64 20.39 -12.44
C GLN A 285 1.62 21.34 -13.11
N SER A 286 2.48 20.76 -13.96
CA SER A 286 3.69 21.29 -14.59
C SER A 286 3.55 22.54 -15.48
N ALA A 287 2.42 23.25 -15.47
CA ALA A 287 2.15 24.35 -16.40
C ALA A 287 2.09 25.76 -15.76
N LEU A 288 1.77 25.91 -14.46
CA LEU A 288 1.84 27.20 -13.77
C LEU A 288 3.00 27.22 -12.78
N LYS A 289 4.00 28.05 -13.07
CA LYS A 289 5.32 28.04 -12.41
C LYS A 289 5.34 28.50 -10.94
N HIS A 290 4.27 29.06 -10.38
CA HIS A 290 4.28 29.45 -8.96
C HIS A 290 2.92 29.29 -8.27
N PRO A 291 2.72 28.26 -7.43
CA PRO A 291 1.50 28.07 -6.63
C PRO A 291 1.22 29.28 -5.71
N ARG A 292 2.29 30.00 -5.34
CA ARG A 292 2.25 31.21 -4.54
C ARG A 292 1.63 32.40 -5.28
N VAL A 293 1.95 32.57 -6.56
CA VAL A 293 1.39 33.65 -7.39
C VAL A 293 -0.11 33.44 -7.57
N GLU A 294 -0.52 32.23 -7.91
CA GLU A 294 -1.94 31.89 -8.08
C GLU A 294 -2.73 32.09 -6.78
N ALA A 295 -2.21 31.61 -5.64
CA ALA A 295 -2.85 31.78 -4.34
C ALA A 295 -2.99 33.25 -3.94
N LEU A 296 -2.00 34.10 -4.23
CA LEU A 296 -2.04 35.54 -3.94
C LEU A 296 -2.98 36.31 -4.89
N LEU A 297 -3.05 35.90 -6.16
CA LEU A 297 -3.97 36.48 -7.14
C LEU A 297 -5.43 36.25 -6.73
N VAL A 298 -5.77 35.02 -6.34
CA VAL A 298 -7.12 34.68 -5.86
C VAL A 298 -7.46 35.39 -4.55
N ALA A 299 -6.46 35.60 -3.68
CA ALA A 299 -6.61 36.36 -2.45
C ALA A 299 -6.75 37.88 -2.66
N GLY A 300 -6.59 38.39 -3.89
CA GLY A 300 -6.65 39.82 -4.21
C GLY A 300 -5.41 40.62 -3.76
N GLU A 301 -4.30 39.94 -3.44
CA GLU A 301 -3.08 40.56 -2.91
C GLU A 301 -2.10 40.99 -4.02
N TYR A 302 -2.58 41.80 -4.97
CA TYR A 302 -1.84 42.17 -6.19
C TYR A 302 -0.46 42.81 -5.93
N SER A 303 -0.32 43.59 -4.86
CA SER A 303 0.96 44.21 -4.49
C SER A 303 2.04 43.18 -4.15
N LYS A 304 1.67 42.11 -3.44
CA LYS A 304 2.59 41.02 -3.10
C LYS A 304 2.96 40.20 -4.33
N VAL A 305 2.01 40.00 -5.26
CA VAL A 305 2.27 39.33 -6.53
C VAL A 305 3.32 40.09 -7.34
N MET A 306 3.15 41.41 -7.51
CA MET A 306 4.09 42.23 -8.26
C MET A 306 5.49 42.20 -7.65
N ASN A 307 5.61 42.34 -6.32
CA ASN A 307 6.90 42.25 -5.63
C ASN A 307 7.55 40.87 -5.79
N LEU A 308 6.76 39.80 -5.81
CA LEU A 308 7.26 38.43 -5.98
C LEU A 308 7.84 38.24 -7.39
N LEU A 309 7.07 38.64 -8.41
CA LEU A 309 7.48 38.56 -9.82
C LEU A 309 8.69 39.45 -10.11
N GLU A 310 8.74 40.66 -9.53
CA GLU A 310 9.89 41.55 -9.66
C GLU A 310 11.16 40.92 -9.06
N LYS A 311 11.05 40.30 -7.88
CA LYS A 311 12.17 39.60 -7.24
C LYS A 311 12.65 38.41 -8.07
N GLU A 312 11.73 37.62 -8.63
CA GLU A 312 12.05 36.50 -9.51
C GLU A 312 12.71 36.96 -10.81
N TRP A 313 12.22 38.04 -11.42
CA TRP A 313 12.81 38.64 -12.61
C TRP A 313 14.20 39.21 -12.33
N ALA A 314 14.39 39.91 -11.20
CA ALA A 314 15.69 40.40 -10.79
C ALA A 314 16.70 39.26 -10.61
N ASN A 315 16.31 38.19 -9.92
CA ASN A 315 17.14 36.99 -9.75
C ASN A 315 17.44 36.30 -11.08
N THR A 316 16.46 36.19 -11.97
CA THR A 316 16.65 35.58 -13.29
C THR A 316 17.59 36.41 -14.17
N ALA A 317 17.42 37.73 -14.18
CA ALA A 317 18.30 38.65 -14.88
C ALA A 317 19.74 38.60 -14.34
N GLN A 318 19.90 38.50 -13.02
CA GLN A 318 21.20 38.35 -12.37
C GLN A 318 21.88 37.02 -12.72
N ASN A 319 21.11 35.91 -12.76
CA ASN A 319 21.60 34.60 -13.17
C ASN A 319 21.99 34.55 -14.65
N VAL A 320 21.22 35.20 -15.53
CA VAL A 320 21.56 35.30 -16.97
C VAL A 320 22.84 36.14 -17.15
N ASN A 321 22.99 37.25 -16.42
CA ASN A 321 24.20 38.06 -16.46
C ASN A 321 25.42 37.30 -15.93
N LEU A 322 25.29 36.55 -14.84
CA LEU A 322 26.33 35.65 -14.33
C LEU A 322 26.72 34.56 -15.34
N ALA A 323 25.73 33.94 -15.99
CA ALA A 323 25.97 32.93 -17.01
C ALA A 323 26.67 33.51 -18.26
N LEU A 324 26.31 34.73 -18.67
CA LEU A 324 26.95 35.45 -19.76
C LEU A 324 28.38 35.87 -19.41
N LEU A 325 28.64 36.27 -18.15
CA LEU A 325 29.98 36.59 -17.65
C LEU A 325 30.89 35.35 -17.57
N CYS A 326 30.40 34.20 -17.08
CA CYS A 326 31.13 32.93 -17.11
C CYS A 326 31.42 32.46 -18.55
N LYS A 327 30.50 32.68 -19.49
CA LYS A 327 30.73 32.34 -20.90
C LYS A 327 31.77 33.25 -21.55
N ARG A 328 31.85 34.51 -21.12
CA ARG A 328 32.84 35.49 -21.61
C ARG A 328 34.24 35.29 -21.02
N SER A 329 34.37 34.81 -19.78
CA SER A 329 35.67 34.44 -19.19
C SER A 329 36.25 33.19 -19.83
N ASN A 330 35.42 32.17 -20.11
CA ASN A 330 35.88 30.94 -20.77
C ASN A 330 36.34 31.15 -22.22
N HIS A 331 35.87 32.20 -22.91
CA HIS A 331 36.37 32.58 -24.23
C HIS A 331 37.66 33.43 -24.18
N ALA A 332 38.02 34.00 -23.03
CA ALA A 332 39.24 34.81 -22.88
C ALA A 332 40.50 33.97 -22.62
N GLU A 333 40.36 32.73 -22.11
CA GLU A 333 41.49 31.81 -21.87
C GLU A 333 41.91 30.98 -23.10
N THR A 334 41.21 31.07 -24.23
CA THR A 334 41.51 30.31 -25.46
C THR A 334 42.19 31.13 -26.56
N THR A 335 43.01 32.13 -26.22
CA THR A 335 43.88 32.79 -27.20
C THR A 335 45.29 32.21 -27.10
N PRO A 336 45.73 31.32 -28.00
CA PRO A 336 47.09 30.81 -27.98
C PRO A 336 48.05 31.92 -28.41
N LEU A 337 48.94 32.32 -27.50
CA LEU A 337 50.18 33.02 -27.86
C LEU A 337 50.99 32.07 -28.76
N SER A 338 50.98 32.34 -30.07
CA SER A 338 51.85 31.65 -31.04
C SER A 338 53.31 31.98 -30.74
N PRO A 339 54.22 30.99 -30.69
CA PRO A 339 55.65 31.25 -30.57
C PRO A 339 56.23 31.42 -31.98
N ASP A 340 56.83 32.58 -32.30
CA ASP A 340 58.04 32.57 -33.14
C ASP A 340 58.79 33.90 -33.28
N ARG A 341 60.12 33.77 -33.42
CA ARG A 341 61.19 34.76 -33.72
C ARG A 341 61.57 35.71 -32.58
N ARG A 342 62.80 35.69 -32.05
CA ARG A 342 64.14 35.45 -32.61
C ARG A 342 65.06 34.80 -31.59
#